data_AF-A0A3N2QUR7-F1
#
_entry.id   AF-A0A3N2QUR7-F1
#
_cell.length_a   1.000
_cell.length_b   1.000
_cell.length_c   1.000
_cell.angle_alpha   90.00
_cell.angle_beta   90.00
_cell.angle_gamma   90.00
#
_symmetry.space_group_name_H-M   'P 1'
#
loop_
_entity.id
_entity.type
_entity.pdbx_description
1 polymer ?
#
loop_
_entity_poly.entity_id
_entity_poly.type
_entity_poly.pdbx_seq_one_letter_code
_entity_poly.pdbx_strand_id
1 'polypeptide(L)'
;MTRSRPSVLRVVLPVLALAACSPGVLVETSLGAVRVTEDPDLARFSPVTLAGGERIEPFPEFGGLVVTGPEGGALSFEDRALASAALAAFCGGALPPDLSYRGALDDGASTWSSGPCPEAPPGPAAS
;
A
#
# COMPACT_ATOMS: atom_id res chain seq x y z
N MET A 1 37.29 57.96 9.93
CA MET A 1 37.53 57.20 8.68
C MET A 1 37.26 55.72 8.98
N THR A 2 36.04 55.25 8.72
CA THR A 2 35.59 54.45 7.54
C THR A 2 35.94 52.95 7.63
N ARG A 3 34.88 52.12 7.80
CA ARG A 3 34.58 50.73 7.32
C ARG A 3 35.75 49.71 7.24
N SER A 4 35.60 48.44 7.60
CA SER A 4 34.58 47.50 7.11
C SER A 4 34.79 46.14 7.80
N ARG A 5 33.72 45.47 8.26
CA ARG A 5 33.75 44.04 8.64
C ARG A 5 33.11 43.25 7.50
N PRO A 6 33.79 42.29 6.85
CA PRO A 6 33.11 41.26 6.09
C PRO A 6 32.84 40.05 6.97
N SER A 7 31.54 39.79 7.11
CA SER A 7 30.93 38.61 7.71
C SER A 7 31.47 37.33 7.09
N VAL A 8 32.02 36.43 7.90
CA VAL A 8 32.25 35.04 7.50
C VAL A 8 30.91 34.32 7.57
N LEU A 9 30.37 34.00 6.39
CA LEU A 9 29.14 33.25 6.20
C LEU A 9 29.28 31.87 6.88
N ARG A 10 28.51 31.63 7.95
CA ARG A 10 28.26 30.28 8.46
C ARG A 10 27.41 29.55 7.43
N VAL A 11 28.01 28.67 6.65
CA VAL A 11 27.29 27.69 5.84
C VAL A 11 26.74 26.64 6.80
N VAL A 12 25.50 26.85 7.25
CA VAL A 12 24.72 25.83 7.93
C VAL A 12 24.16 24.94 6.83
N LEU A 13 24.78 23.78 6.61
CA LEU A 13 24.18 22.68 5.83
C LEU A 13 22.93 22.20 6.58
N PRO A 14 21.72 22.34 6.04
CA PRO A 14 20.61 21.55 6.53
C PRO A 14 20.70 20.17 5.86
N VAL A 15 21.23 19.19 6.58
CA VAL A 15 20.99 17.78 6.25
C VAL A 15 19.55 17.50 6.64
N LEU A 16 18.62 17.90 5.75
CA LEU A 16 17.20 17.58 5.85
C LEU A 16 17.04 16.10 5.49
N ALA A 17 16.59 15.36 6.51
CA ALA A 17 16.28 13.94 6.53
C ALA A 17 15.64 13.40 5.24
N LEU A 18 16.25 12.36 4.69
CA LEU A 18 15.55 11.36 3.88
C LEU A 18 14.65 10.55 4.82
N ALA A 19 13.50 11.12 5.20
CA ALA A 19 12.40 10.32 5.70
C ALA A 19 11.78 9.62 4.49
N ALA A 20 12.23 8.38 4.22
CA ALA A 20 11.51 7.46 3.36
C ALA A 20 10.21 7.06 4.07
N CYS A 21 9.24 7.97 4.12
CA CYS A 21 7.87 7.65 4.51
C CYS A 21 7.28 6.83 3.37
N SER A 22 7.28 5.50 3.50
CA SER A 22 6.27 4.70 2.81
C SER A 22 4.91 5.13 3.37
N PRO A 23 4.03 5.77 2.59
CA PRO A 23 2.81 6.39 3.10
C PRO A 23 1.73 5.33 3.30
N GLY A 24 1.95 4.40 4.24
CA GLY A 24 0.89 3.50 4.68
C GLY A 24 -0.11 4.23 5.59
N VAL A 25 -1.40 3.94 5.43
CA VAL A 25 -2.49 4.48 6.26
C VAL A 25 -2.73 3.56 7.45
N LEU A 26 -2.79 4.13 8.66
CA LEU A 26 -3.20 3.38 9.85
C LEU A 26 -4.72 3.18 9.83
N VAL A 27 -5.15 1.93 9.94
CA VAL A 27 -6.55 1.52 9.92
C VAL A 27 -6.89 0.84 11.25
N GLU A 28 -7.84 1.43 11.96
CA GLU A 28 -8.36 0.91 13.23
C GLU A 28 -9.59 0.04 12.98
N THR A 29 -9.60 -1.17 13.52
CA THR A 29 -10.74 -2.10 13.45
C THR A 29 -11.12 -2.57 14.85
N SER A 30 -12.26 -3.25 14.98
CA SER A 30 -12.63 -3.91 16.25
C SER A 30 -11.69 -5.04 16.65
N LEU A 31 -10.83 -5.52 15.74
CA LEU A 31 -9.85 -6.58 15.98
C LEU A 31 -8.44 -6.03 16.29
N GLY A 32 -8.21 -4.73 16.09
CA GLY A 32 -6.92 -4.09 16.30
C GLY A 32 -6.56 -3.08 15.20
N ALA A 33 -5.37 -2.49 15.36
CA ALA A 33 -4.79 -1.50 14.46
C ALA A 33 -3.75 -2.13 13.53
N VAL A 34 -3.80 -1.78 12.25
CA VAL A 34 -2.79 -2.20 11.25
C VAL A 34 -2.51 -1.07 10.27
N ARG A 35 -1.43 -1.17 9.52
CA ARG A 35 -1.09 -0.23 8.45
C ARG A 35 -1.37 -0.88 7.10
N VAL A 36 -2.10 -0.18 6.24
CA VAL A 36 -2.35 -0.58 4.85
C VAL A 36 -1.54 0.33 3.94
N THR A 37 -0.72 -0.25 3.07
CA THR A 37 0.18 0.47 2.16
C THR A 37 -0.13 0.06 0.73
N GLU A 38 -0.19 1.01 -0.18
CA GLU A 38 -0.26 0.72 -1.61
C GLU A 38 1.09 0.23 -2.11
N ASP A 39 1.09 -0.88 -2.84
CA ASP A 39 2.26 -1.44 -3.50
C ASP A 39 2.01 -1.42 -5.02
N PRO A 40 2.53 -0.42 -5.75
CA PRO A 40 2.33 -0.30 -7.20
C PRO A 40 3.07 -1.40 -7.98
N ASP A 41 4.10 -2.01 -7.38
CA ASP A 41 4.95 -3.02 -8.01
C ASP A 41 4.42 -4.44 -7.77
N LEU A 42 3.45 -4.61 -6.86
CA LEU A 42 2.81 -5.90 -6.61
C LEU A 42 2.13 -6.40 -7.89
N ALA A 43 2.75 -7.39 -8.52
CA ALA A 43 2.19 -8.08 -9.68
C ALA A 43 1.33 -9.26 -9.23
N ARG A 44 0.07 -9.24 -9.64
CA ARG A 44 -0.89 -10.34 -9.45
C ARG A 44 -1.24 -10.91 -10.80
N PHE A 45 -1.50 -12.20 -10.84
CA PHE A 45 -1.77 -12.91 -12.08
C PHE A 45 -3.21 -13.36 -12.08
N SER A 46 -4.03 -12.71 -12.88
CA SER A 46 -5.46 -13.00 -13.00
C SER A 46 -5.80 -13.42 -14.43
N PRO A 47 -6.89 -14.17 -14.62
CA PRO A 47 -7.50 -14.38 -15.92
C PRO A 47 -8.18 -13.10 -16.42
N VAL A 48 -7.95 -12.75 -17.68
CA VAL A 48 -8.68 -11.67 -18.35
C VAL A 48 -9.52 -12.23 -19.48
N THR A 49 -10.81 -11.88 -19.51
CA THR A 49 -11.70 -12.19 -20.62
C THR A 49 -11.69 -11.04 -21.62
N LEU A 50 -11.25 -11.30 -22.85
CA LEU A 50 -11.27 -10.33 -23.94
C LEU A 50 -12.71 -10.07 -24.42
N ALA A 51 -12.92 -8.98 -25.16
CA ALA A 51 -14.21 -8.64 -25.75
C ALA A 51 -14.80 -9.74 -26.66
N GLY A 52 -13.96 -10.63 -27.20
CA GLY A 52 -14.36 -11.78 -28.00
C GLY A 52 -14.74 -13.04 -27.20
N GLY A 53 -14.71 -13.00 -25.86
CA GLY A 53 -14.98 -14.15 -24.99
C GLY A 53 -13.80 -15.11 -24.81
N GLU A 54 -12.68 -14.86 -25.49
CA GLU A 54 -11.41 -15.57 -25.24
C GLU A 54 -10.86 -15.20 -23.87
N ARG A 55 -10.29 -16.18 -23.17
CA ARG A 55 -9.71 -16.03 -21.84
C ARG A 55 -8.19 -16.17 -21.93
N ILE A 56 -7.46 -15.14 -21.51
CA ILE A 56 -6.00 -15.14 -21.43
C ILE A 56 -5.59 -15.40 -19.99
N GLU A 57 -4.72 -16.39 -19.79
CA GLU A 57 -4.17 -16.76 -18.48
C GLU A 57 -2.67 -17.09 -18.57
N PRO A 58 -1.83 -16.62 -17.62
CA PRO A 58 -2.06 -15.55 -16.66
C PRO A 58 -1.66 -14.14 -17.21
N PHE A 59 -2.47 -13.11 -16.96
CA PHE A 59 -2.13 -11.72 -17.27
C PHE A 59 -1.71 -10.97 -15.99
N PRO A 60 -0.61 -10.19 -16.01
CA PRO A 60 -0.18 -9.43 -14.84
C PRO A 60 -1.05 -8.17 -14.63
N GLU A 61 -1.68 -8.06 -13.47
CA GLU A 61 -2.23 -6.84 -12.91
C GLU A 61 -1.22 -6.26 -11.93
N PHE A 62 -0.79 -5.03 -12.18
CA PHE A 62 0.08 -4.29 -11.26
C PHE A 62 -0.75 -3.47 -10.28
N GLY A 63 -0.20 -3.27 -9.11
CA GLY A 63 -0.86 -2.58 -8.02
C GLY A 63 -1.56 -3.56 -7.07
N GLY A 64 -1.43 -3.23 -5.79
CA GLY A 64 -2.15 -3.91 -4.74
C GLY A 64 -1.96 -3.22 -3.40
N LEU A 65 -2.33 -3.95 -2.36
CA LEU A 65 -2.29 -3.47 -0.99
C LEU A 65 -1.49 -4.45 -0.15
N VAL A 66 -0.68 -3.93 0.77
CA VAL A 66 0.06 -4.68 1.77
C VAL A 66 -0.40 -4.25 3.15
N VAL A 67 -0.67 -5.22 4.01
CA VAL A 67 -1.11 -5.00 5.39
C VAL A 67 -0.02 -5.41 6.36
N THR A 68 0.53 -4.45 7.09
CA THR A 68 1.55 -4.66 8.12
C THR A 68 1.00 -4.29 9.49
N GLY A 69 1.71 -4.64 10.55
CA GLY A 69 1.49 -4.08 11.88
C GLY A 69 1.57 -2.54 11.87
N PRO A 70 1.08 -1.88 12.93
CA PRO A 70 0.99 -0.41 13.00
C PRO A 70 2.37 0.27 12.84
N GLU A 71 3.41 -0.39 13.36
CA GLU A 71 4.81 0.02 13.29
C GLU A 71 5.54 -0.43 12.01
N GLY A 72 4.82 -1.05 11.06
CA GLY A 72 5.37 -1.54 9.79
C GLY A 72 5.92 -2.98 9.82
N GLY A 73 5.89 -3.66 10.96
CA GLY A 73 6.31 -5.07 11.06
C GLY A 73 5.35 -6.05 10.37
N ALA A 74 5.82 -7.24 10.04
CA ALA A 74 4.99 -8.30 9.46
C ALA A 74 3.82 -8.71 10.38
N LEU A 75 2.70 -9.08 9.77
CA LEU A 75 1.58 -9.74 10.44
C LEU A 75 1.73 -11.25 10.38
N SER A 76 1.19 -11.95 11.37
CA SER A 76 1.20 -13.42 11.40
C SER A 76 0.15 -14.01 10.45
N PHE A 77 0.25 -15.31 10.18
CA PHE A 77 -0.76 -16.02 9.39
C PHE A 77 -2.12 -16.06 10.11
N GLU A 78 -2.11 -16.05 11.43
CA GLU A 78 -3.29 -16.05 12.28
C GLU A 78 -4.07 -14.72 12.19
N ASP A 79 -3.40 -13.63 11.81
CA ASP A 79 -3.98 -12.28 11.72
C ASP A 79 -4.81 -12.05 10.43
N ARG A 80 -5.18 -13.11 9.70
CA ARG A 80 -5.97 -13.02 8.45
C ARG A 80 -7.25 -12.21 8.63
N ALA A 81 -7.97 -12.42 9.73
CA ALA A 81 -9.24 -11.74 9.99
C ALA A 81 -9.05 -10.24 10.22
N LEU A 82 -7.98 -9.86 10.94
CA LEU A 82 -7.58 -8.48 11.15
C LEU A 82 -7.20 -7.81 9.82
N ALA A 83 -6.37 -8.47 9.00
CA ALA A 83 -6.00 -7.97 7.69
C ALA A 83 -7.21 -7.79 6.76
N SER A 84 -8.14 -8.76 6.75
CA SER A 84 -9.37 -8.67 5.95
C SER A 84 -10.26 -7.51 6.40
N ALA A 85 -10.44 -7.33 7.71
CA ALA A 85 -11.25 -6.24 8.26
C ALA A 85 -10.65 -4.87 7.93
N ALA A 86 -9.33 -4.74 8.04
CA ALA A 86 -8.63 -3.50 7.72
C ALA A 86 -8.70 -3.17 6.22
N LEU A 87 -8.54 -4.14 5.34
CA LEU A 87 -8.67 -3.94 3.90
C LEU A 87 -10.10 -3.55 3.51
N ALA A 88 -11.10 -4.20 4.12
CA ALA A 88 -12.50 -3.81 3.90
C ALA A 88 -12.74 -2.36 4.38
N ALA A 89 -12.23 -1.97 5.54
CA ALA A 89 -12.37 -0.60 6.05
C ALA A 89 -11.65 0.42 5.15
N PHE A 90 -10.42 0.10 4.72
CA PHE A 90 -9.63 0.94 3.82
C PHE A 90 -10.32 1.16 2.47
N CYS A 91 -10.91 0.11 1.90
CA CYS A 91 -11.63 0.17 0.62
C CYS A 91 -13.12 0.56 0.76
N GLY A 92 -13.52 1.25 1.84
CA GLY A 92 -14.88 1.79 1.98
C GLY A 92 -15.98 0.74 2.19
N GLY A 93 -15.64 -0.43 2.72
CA GLY A 93 -16.54 -1.54 3.06
C GLY A 93 -16.43 -2.75 2.13
N ALA A 94 -15.74 -2.64 1.00
CA ALA A 94 -15.54 -3.73 0.06
C ALA A 94 -14.22 -4.47 0.34
N LEU A 95 -14.25 -5.80 0.42
CA LEU A 95 -13.01 -6.57 0.53
C LEU A 95 -12.34 -6.65 -0.85
N PRO A 96 -11.09 -6.18 -1.01
CA PRO A 96 -10.35 -6.35 -2.26
C PRO A 96 -10.12 -7.85 -2.57
N PRO A 97 -9.97 -8.20 -3.85
CA PRO A 97 -9.80 -9.57 -4.26
C PRO A 97 -8.44 -10.14 -3.83
N ASP A 98 -8.37 -11.47 -3.81
CA ASP A 98 -7.11 -12.23 -3.75
C ASP A 98 -6.22 -11.95 -2.52
N LEU A 99 -6.83 -11.85 -1.34
CA LEU A 99 -6.09 -11.78 -0.08
C LEU A 99 -5.17 -13.01 0.06
N SER A 100 -3.87 -12.75 0.13
CA SER A 100 -2.82 -13.77 0.14
C SER A 100 -1.71 -13.45 1.15
N TYR A 101 -1.16 -14.50 1.75
CA TYR A 101 -0.04 -14.41 2.69
C TYR A 101 1.25 -14.73 1.95
N ARG A 102 2.14 -13.75 1.79
CA ARG A 102 3.35 -13.88 0.96
C ARG A 102 4.54 -13.21 1.65
N GLY A 103 5.74 -13.74 1.40
CA GLY A 103 6.99 -13.15 1.87
C GLY A 103 7.17 -11.71 1.39
N ALA A 104 7.43 -10.78 2.30
CA ALA A 104 8.01 -9.48 2.01
C ALA A 104 9.46 -9.68 1.53
N LEU A 105 9.83 -8.89 0.53
CA LEU A 105 10.97 -9.13 -0.35
C LEU A 105 12.35 -8.91 0.30
N ASP A 106 12.43 -8.26 1.47
CA ASP A 106 13.70 -7.73 1.97
C ASP A 106 14.23 -8.39 3.26
N ASP A 107 13.36 -8.98 4.08
CA ASP A 107 13.71 -9.56 5.39
C ASP A 107 13.24 -11.01 5.57
N GLY A 108 12.54 -11.56 4.58
CA GLY A 108 11.95 -12.91 4.63
C GLY A 108 10.71 -13.01 5.54
N ALA A 109 10.23 -11.89 6.09
CA ALA A 109 9.03 -11.87 6.88
C ALA A 109 7.80 -11.98 5.96
N SER A 110 6.82 -12.82 6.27
CA SER A 110 5.60 -12.92 5.46
C SER A 110 4.54 -11.94 5.92
N THR A 111 3.77 -11.39 4.99
CA THR A 111 2.72 -10.42 5.28
C THR A 111 1.47 -10.66 4.42
N TRP A 112 0.37 -10.01 4.80
CA TRP A 112 -0.89 -10.08 4.05
C TRP A 112 -0.87 -9.06 2.92
N SER A 113 -1.26 -9.49 1.72
CA SER A 113 -1.38 -8.65 0.53
C SER A 113 -2.64 -8.96 -0.25
N SER A 114 -3.19 -7.97 -0.94
CA SER A 114 -4.37 -8.13 -1.79
C SER A 114 -4.24 -7.35 -3.07
N GLY A 115 -5.25 -7.47 -3.93
CA GLY A 115 -5.44 -6.50 -5.01
C GLY A 115 -5.74 -5.09 -4.56
N PRO A 116 -5.81 -4.17 -5.54
CA PRO A 116 -6.28 -2.82 -5.30
C PRO A 116 -7.75 -2.88 -4.86
N CYS A 117 -8.22 -1.79 -4.26
CA CYS A 117 -9.63 -1.67 -3.94
C CYS A 117 -10.48 -1.84 -5.22
N PRO A 118 -11.60 -2.56 -5.14
CA PRO A 118 -12.50 -2.68 -6.28
C PRO A 118 -13.02 -1.30 -6.65
N GLU A 119 -12.97 -0.94 -7.94
CA GLU A 119 -13.65 0.25 -8.42
C GLU A 119 -15.15 0.11 -8.13
N ALA A 120 -15.78 1.20 -7.67
CA ALA A 120 -17.22 1.25 -7.57
C ALA A 120 -17.82 0.93 -8.94
N PRO A 121 -18.87 0.11 -9.04
CA PRO A 121 -19.50 -0.16 -10.32
C PRO A 121 -19.90 1.17 -10.96
N PRO A 122 -19.68 1.36 -12.28
CA PRO A 122 -20.09 2.58 -12.94
C PRO A 122 -21.58 2.80 -12.64
N GLY A 123 -21.90 3.95 -12.05
CA GLY A 123 -23.29 4.32 -11.77
C GLY A 123 -24.12 4.23 -13.05
N PRO A 124 -25.45 4.05 -12.96
CA PRO A 124 -26.29 4.00 -14.14
C PRO A 124 -25.99 5.23 -15.00
N ALA A 125 -25.59 4.99 -16.25
CA ALA A 125 -25.34 6.07 -17.20
C ALA A 125 -26.59 6.96 -17.22
N ALA A 126 -26.43 8.21 -16.81
CA ALA A 126 -27.50 9.19 -16.89
C ALA A 126 -28.00 9.20 -18.34
N SER A 127 -29.23 8.74 -18.53
CA SER A 127 -29.92 8.67 -19.82
C SER A 127 -30.63 9.98 -20.09
#